data_AF-A0A0W0Z2B1-F1
#
_entry.id   AF-A0A0W0Z2B1-F1
#
_cell.length_a   1.000
_cell.length_b   1.000
_cell.length_c   1.000
_cell.angle_alpha   90.00
_cell.angle_beta   90.00
_cell.angle_gamma   90.00
#
_symmetry.space_group_name_H-M   'P 1'
#
loop_
_entity.id
_entity.type
_entity.pdbx_description
1 polymer ?
#
loop_
_entity_poly.entity_id
_entity_poly.type
_entity_poly.pdbx_seq_one_letter_code
_entity_poly.pdbx_strand_id
1 'polypeptide(L)'
;MKKIFLFMLAAISIANQVEARKPLASGDVLGRDLLIPGAGWIGHVGLGTGDDVGYPTQIIIEVLNESPVVQFNSFPNFTSRSQYWGSRSGVGDYSTGTYKALAEGYHQSWWCPTYSSSTAYVIGQGNLQNRRPTKCGMWRCDTFIAWDFYSAGFSQIMDNKIMLPIKVFYTFPYANGDVLSPSNFENITKPPHIDSKDKQFSDLSAEELNNLPYERFVELADIPMQDETPTHIAKEWEFAANTQVNETKRGIFIDRLAVSNEQDVIPRFLKMYQESKSLEIHSKLIQGLMIYYQNNSHSLDKTYDNELLKSFYAKMLYQNLERRDADKIIRGYIDFHSAQEIINSKTQIEQQMVEIEPRLVLGLKLELAYKSLELEKVYIPDVIKMLKKYQRSDLDGMFFGITQLWHKNLKDKHSIEAIQSYLDFTEKKYMRSIANTEDLYFSVAKSSFTELKNSLLTS
;
A
#
# COMPACT_ATOMS: atom_id res chain seq x y z
N MET A 1 -15.89 -67.12 3.52
CA MET A 1 -16.08 -66.43 4.82
C MET A 1 -14.79 -65.67 5.11
N LYS A 2 -14.67 -64.35 5.29
CA LYS A 2 -15.54 -63.17 5.27
C LYS A 2 -14.70 -62.04 4.64
N LYS A 3 -15.24 -61.28 3.69
CA LYS A 3 -14.65 -60.02 3.21
C LYS A 3 -14.91 -58.96 4.29
N ILE A 4 -13.87 -58.35 4.84
CA ILE A 4 -14.00 -57.19 5.72
C ILE A 4 -14.00 -55.96 4.81
N PHE A 5 -15.20 -55.43 4.56
CA PHE A 5 -15.40 -54.09 4.03
C PHE A 5 -15.19 -53.12 5.19
N LEU A 6 -14.06 -52.40 5.21
CA LEU A 6 -13.91 -51.22 6.05
C LEU A 6 -14.55 -50.04 5.31
N PHE A 7 -15.75 -49.66 5.74
CA PHE A 7 -16.33 -48.36 5.39
C PHE A 7 -15.52 -47.30 6.15
N MET A 8 -14.66 -46.55 5.45
CA MET A 8 -14.34 -45.19 5.90
C MET A 8 -15.61 -44.37 5.73
N LEU A 9 -16.32 -44.11 6.83
CA LEU A 9 -17.19 -42.95 6.89
C LEU A 9 -16.31 -41.72 6.73
N ALA A 10 -16.35 -41.13 5.54
CA ALA A 10 -16.08 -39.71 5.40
C ALA A 10 -17.12 -38.99 6.26
N ALA A 11 -16.76 -38.67 7.50
CA ALA A 11 -17.43 -37.63 8.24
C ALA A 11 -17.17 -36.33 7.47
N ILE A 12 -18.07 -36.02 6.53
CA ILE A 12 -18.24 -34.66 6.07
C ILE A 12 -18.64 -33.91 7.34
N SER A 13 -17.67 -33.29 8.00
CA SER A 13 -17.94 -32.26 8.98
C SER A 13 -18.63 -31.13 8.21
N ILE A 14 -19.96 -31.20 8.14
CA ILE A 14 -20.78 -30.03 7.91
C ILE A 14 -20.64 -29.22 9.20
N ALA A 15 -19.48 -28.59 9.36
CA ALA A 15 -19.37 -27.46 10.24
C ALA A 15 -20.40 -26.49 9.69
N ASN A 16 -21.47 -26.26 10.46
CA ASN A 16 -22.35 -25.13 10.26
C ASN A 16 -21.45 -23.90 10.24
N GLN A 17 -21.05 -23.44 9.05
CA GLN A 17 -20.51 -22.11 8.88
C GLN A 17 -21.67 -21.21 9.29
N VAL A 18 -21.65 -20.75 10.54
CA VAL A 18 -22.34 -19.51 10.91
C VAL A 18 -21.92 -18.53 9.83
N GLU A 19 -22.86 -18.11 9.00
CA GLU A 19 -22.58 -17.33 7.81
C GLU A 19 -21.81 -16.09 8.26
N ALA A 20 -20.52 -16.05 7.94
CA ALA A 20 -19.63 -15.01 8.39
C ALA A 20 -20.17 -13.66 7.90
N ARG A 21 -20.38 -12.73 8.86
CA ARG A 21 -21.13 -11.49 8.62
C ARG A 21 -20.51 -10.67 7.48
N LYS A 22 -21.35 -10.10 6.62
CA LYS A 22 -20.96 -9.10 5.60
C LYS A 22 -20.77 -7.71 6.22
N PRO A 23 -19.93 -6.82 5.67
CA PRO A 23 -19.86 -5.45 6.15
C PRO A 23 -21.26 -4.81 6.07
N LEU A 24 -21.72 -4.19 7.15
CA LEU A 24 -23.04 -3.52 7.19
C LEU A 24 -22.90 -2.02 7.05
N ALA A 25 -21.75 -1.47 7.43
CA ALA A 25 -21.51 -0.05 7.38
C ALA A 25 -20.11 0.26 6.84
N SER A 26 -19.98 1.49 6.38
CA SER A 26 -18.75 2.04 5.85
C SER A 26 -17.69 2.13 6.94
N GLY A 27 -16.56 1.50 6.69
CA GLY A 27 -15.45 1.34 7.62
C GLY A 27 -15.57 0.11 8.52
N ASP A 28 -16.43 -0.86 8.18
CA ASP A 28 -16.32 -2.19 8.78
C ASP A 28 -14.99 -2.85 8.36
N VAL A 29 -14.36 -3.57 9.28
CA VAL A 29 -13.10 -4.30 9.03
C VAL A 29 -13.41 -5.76 8.77
N LEU A 30 -12.90 -6.29 7.67
CA LEU A 30 -13.09 -7.66 7.24
C LEU A 30 -11.81 -8.46 7.48
N GLY A 31 -11.95 -9.73 7.82
CA GLY A 31 -10.84 -10.66 7.97
C GLY A 31 -11.03 -11.91 7.13
N ARG A 32 -9.95 -12.44 6.58
CA ARG A 32 -9.90 -13.77 5.94
C ARG A 32 -8.55 -14.41 6.16
N ASP A 33 -8.47 -15.72 5.94
CA ASP A 33 -7.21 -16.44 5.99
C ASP A 33 -6.21 -15.86 4.97
N LEU A 34 -4.92 -15.91 5.30
CA LEU A 34 -3.88 -15.58 4.33
C LEU A 34 -3.79 -16.67 3.26
N LEU A 35 -3.62 -16.29 1.99
CA LEU A 35 -3.45 -17.23 0.87
C LEU A 35 -2.01 -17.77 0.80
N ILE A 36 -1.46 -18.18 1.95
CA ILE A 36 -0.13 -18.78 2.06
C ILE A 36 -0.26 -20.07 2.87
N PRO A 37 0.13 -21.24 2.32
CA PRO A 37 0.08 -22.51 3.05
C PRO A 37 0.76 -22.42 4.42
N GLY A 38 0.07 -22.86 5.48
CA GLY A 38 0.58 -22.82 6.85
C GLY A 38 0.50 -21.45 7.55
N ALA A 39 0.18 -20.37 6.83
CA ALA A 39 0.07 -19.00 7.34
C ALA A 39 -1.37 -18.47 7.31
N GLY A 40 -2.35 -19.31 6.96
CA GLY A 40 -3.77 -18.94 6.86
C GLY A 40 -4.28 -18.19 8.08
N TRP A 41 -3.90 -18.65 9.28
CA TRP A 41 -4.35 -18.08 10.54
C TRP A 41 -3.85 -16.65 10.84
N ILE A 42 -2.70 -16.23 10.28
CA ILE A 42 -2.20 -14.84 10.42
C ILE A 42 -3.20 -13.87 9.79
N GLY A 43 -3.79 -14.33 8.68
CA GLY A 43 -4.87 -13.70 7.97
C GLY A 43 -4.48 -12.53 7.10
N HIS A 44 -5.53 -11.88 6.65
CA HIS A 44 -5.51 -10.69 5.83
C HIS A 44 -6.73 -9.85 6.20
N VAL A 45 -6.54 -8.53 6.28
CA VAL A 45 -7.61 -7.58 6.64
C VAL A 45 -7.87 -6.58 5.52
N GLY A 46 -9.12 -6.14 5.41
CA GLY A 46 -9.55 -5.11 4.47
C GLY A 46 -10.62 -4.20 5.07
N LEU A 47 -10.83 -3.04 4.45
CA LEU A 47 -11.80 -2.03 4.87
C LEU A 47 -13.02 -2.08 3.94
N GLY A 48 -14.20 -2.38 4.50
CA GLY A 48 -15.43 -2.53 3.75
C GLY A 48 -16.28 -1.27 3.71
N THR A 49 -16.99 -1.07 2.59
CA THR A 49 -18.17 -0.22 2.53
C THR A 49 -19.42 -1.05 2.87
N GLY A 50 -20.37 -0.45 3.58
CA GLY A 50 -21.61 -1.10 3.98
C GLY A 50 -22.79 -0.79 3.08
N ASP A 51 -23.99 -1.18 3.54
CA ASP A 51 -25.24 -0.85 2.85
C ASP A 51 -25.65 0.62 3.09
N ASP A 52 -25.00 1.28 4.04
CA ASP A 52 -25.16 2.70 4.41
C ASP A 52 -24.77 3.68 3.29
N VAL A 53 -23.96 3.25 2.33
CA VAL A 53 -23.70 4.01 1.09
C VAL A 53 -24.78 3.83 0.02
N GLY A 54 -25.88 3.12 0.33
CA GLY A 54 -27.09 3.05 -0.50
C GLY A 54 -27.00 2.14 -1.71
N TYR A 55 -26.01 1.23 -1.77
CA TYR A 55 -25.81 0.32 -2.91
C TYR A 55 -25.50 -1.12 -2.45
N PRO A 56 -25.94 -2.14 -3.21
CA PRO A 56 -25.72 -3.56 -2.90
C PRO A 56 -24.28 -4.05 -3.17
N THR A 57 -23.36 -3.17 -3.58
CA THR A 57 -21.95 -3.51 -3.84
C THR A 57 -21.07 -3.03 -2.70
N GLN A 58 -20.79 -3.95 -1.78
CA GLN A 58 -19.80 -3.78 -0.72
C GLN A 58 -18.39 -3.81 -1.36
N ILE A 59 -17.74 -2.65 -1.40
CA ILE A 59 -16.36 -2.47 -1.88
C ILE A 59 -15.42 -2.71 -0.71
N ILE A 60 -14.38 -3.49 -0.95
CA ILE A 60 -13.34 -3.79 0.02
C ILE A 60 -12.04 -3.14 -0.45
N ILE A 61 -11.53 -2.19 0.33
CA ILE A 61 -10.20 -1.62 0.14
C ILE A 61 -9.21 -2.56 0.83
N GLU A 62 -8.27 -3.13 0.08
CA GLU A 62 -7.25 -4.03 0.64
C GLU A 62 -5.86 -3.78 0.02
N VAL A 63 -4.83 -4.10 0.79
CA VAL A 63 -3.42 -4.01 0.36
C VAL A 63 -2.87 -5.40 0.06
N LEU A 64 -2.46 -5.63 -1.19
CA LEU A 64 -1.96 -6.91 -1.67
C LEU A 64 -0.53 -6.78 -2.19
N ASN A 65 0.21 -7.90 -2.18
CA ASN A 65 1.49 -8.02 -2.89
C ASN A 65 1.24 -8.25 -4.39
N GLU A 66 0.45 -7.37 -4.99
CA GLU A 66 -0.02 -7.43 -6.38
C GLU A 66 0.01 -6.00 -6.95
N SER A 67 -0.03 -5.86 -8.28
CA SER A 67 -0.11 -4.55 -8.93
C SER A 67 -1.54 -4.33 -9.46
N PRO A 68 -2.24 -3.25 -9.07
CA PRO A 68 -1.83 -2.23 -8.10
C PRO A 68 -1.89 -2.74 -6.64
N VAL A 69 -1.09 -2.14 -5.76
CA VAL A 69 -0.94 -2.58 -4.35
C VAL A 69 -2.20 -2.35 -3.53
N VAL A 70 -2.80 -1.15 -3.63
CA VAL A 70 -4.10 -0.86 -3.00
C VAL A 70 -5.21 -1.11 -4.02
N GLN A 71 -6.03 -2.12 -3.75
CA GLN A 71 -7.13 -2.57 -4.61
C GLN A 71 -8.49 -2.26 -3.99
N PHE A 72 -9.50 -2.12 -4.85
CA PHE A 72 -10.90 -1.92 -4.46
C PHE A 72 -11.67 -3.09 -5.05
N ASN A 73 -11.80 -4.14 -4.25
CA ASN A 73 -12.35 -5.42 -4.67
C ASN A 73 -13.82 -5.52 -4.27
N SER A 74 -14.58 -6.32 -5.01
CA SER A 74 -15.94 -6.66 -4.58
C SER A 74 -15.88 -7.62 -3.39
N PHE A 75 -16.88 -7.59 -2.52
CA PHE A 75 -17.00 -8.55 -1.42
C PHE A 75 -16.91 -10.03 -1.89
N PRO A 76 -17.52 -10.46 -3.01
CA PRO A 76 -17.30 -11.80 -3.56
C PRO A 76 -15.84 -12.08 -3.94
N ASN A 77 -15.13 -11.12 -4.54
CA ASN A 77 -13.71 -11.29 -4.85
C ASN A 77 -12.91 -11.53 -3.57
N PHE A 78 -13.08 -10.68 -2.56
CA PHE A 78 -12.38 -10.78 -1.27
C PHE A 78 -12.60 -12.14 -0.60
N THR A 79 -13.86 -12.56 -0.47
CA THR A 79 -14.25 -13.79 0.23
C THR A 79 -13.94 -15.07 -0.54
N SER A 80 -13.83 -15.02 -1.87
CA SER A 80 -13.49 -16.19 -2.69
C SER A 80 -12.00 -16.57 -2.64
N ARG A 81 -11.13 -15.65 -2.21
CA ARG A 81 -9.68 -15.87 -2.22
C ARG A 81 -9.21 -16.85 -1.12
N SER A 82 -9.90 -16.93 0.02
CA SER A 82 -9.53 -17.78 1.16
C SER A 82 -10.67 -17.86 2.19
N GLN A 83 -10.53 -18.67 3.24
CA GLN A 83 -11.57 -18.81 4.27
C GLN A 83 -11.87 -17.45 4.93
N TYR A 84 -13.12 -17.00 4.82
CA TYR A 84 -13.58 -15.73 5.38
C TYR A 84 -13.89 -15.84 6.87
N TRP A 85 -13.48 -14.84 7.66
CA TRP A 85 -13.68 -14.79 9.12
C TRP A 85 -14.94 -14.03 9.52
N GLY A 86 -15.41 -13.11 8.68
CA GLY A 86 -16.50 -12.19 8.98
C GLY A 86 -16.06 -10.73 8.99
N SER A 87 -17.03 -9.86 9.27
CA SER A 87 -16.82 -8.42 9.44
C SER A 87 -16.99 -8.01 10.90
N ARG A 88 -16.18 -7.03 11.29
CA ARG A 88 -16.25 -6.32 12.56
C ARG A 88 -16.54 -4.86 12.29
N SER A 89 -17.20 -4.23 13.25
CA SER A 89 -17.60 -2.85 13.13
C SER A 89 -16.44 -1.92 13.37
N GLY A 90 -16.27 -0.95 12.48
CA GLY A 90 -15.33 0.14 12.69
C GLY A 90 -15.55 0.78 14.06
N VAL A 91 -14.48 1.34 14.64
CA VAL A 91 -14.62 2.10 15.88
C VAL A 91 -15.17 3.50 15.53
N GLY A 92 -16.22 3.94 16.23
CA GLY A 92 -16.81 5.28 16.08
C GLY A 92 -18.24 5.31 15.55
N ASP A 93 -18.81 6.51 15.44
CA ASP A 93 -20.08 6.73 14.74
C ASP A 93 -19.87 6.55 13.23
N TYR A 94 -20.70 5.68 12.63
CA TYR A 94 -20.72 5.38 11.19
C TYR A 94 -20.87 6.63 10.32
N SER A 95 -21.43 7.71 10.86
CA SER A 95 -21.65 8.95 10.12
C SER A 95 -20.40 9.80 9.87
N THR A 96 -19.33 9.67 10.68
CA THR A 96 -18.19 10.60 10.59
C THR A 96 -16.81 10.00 10.84
N GLY A 97 -16.67 9.02 11.73
CA GLY A 97 -15.36 8.47 12.10
C GLY A 97 -14.89 7.41 11.10
N THR A 98 -15.75 6.43 10.82
CA THR A 98 -15.44 5.31 9.96
C THR A 98 -15.37 5.70 8.47
N TYR A 99 -16.17 6.69 8.05
CA TYR A 99 -16.05 7.31 6.73
C TYR A 99 -14.69 8.00 6.51
N LYS A 100 -14.14 8.65 7.54
CA LYS A 100 -12.80 9.27 7.44
C LYS A 100 -11.70 8.22 7.23
N ALA A 101 -11.81 7.06 7.89
CA ALA A 101 -10.87 5.96 7.68
C ALA A 101 -10.94 5.45 6.22
N LEU A 102 -12.15 5.28 5.67
CA LEU A 102 -12.32 4.93 4.25
C LEU A 102 -11.75 5.99 3.30
N ALA A 103 -11.99 7.26 3.59
CA ALA A 103 -11.45 8.36 2.80
C ALA A 103 -9.92 8.37 2.84
N GLU A 104 -9.31 8.12 4.00
CA GLU A 104 -7.85 7.98 4.10
C GLU A 104 -7.33 6.80 3.28
N GLY A 105 -7.94 5.61 3.39
CA GLY A 105 -7.52 4.45 2.60
C GLY A 105 -7.60 4.73 1.09
N TYR A 106 -8.63 5.46 0.67
CA TYR A 106 -8.72 5.96 -0.70
C TYR A 106 -7.62 6.99 -1.03
N HIS A 107 -7.29 7.93 -0.15
CA HIS A 107 -6.20 8.88 -0.40
C HIS A 107 -4.82 8.21 -0.46
N GLN A 108 -4.52 7.27 0.44
CA GLN A 108 -3.26 6.53 0.45
C GLN A 108 -3.06 5.71 -0.83
N SER A 109 -4.15 5.34 -1.49
CA SER A 109 -4.12 4.67 -2.77
C SER A 109 -3.66 5.57 -3.95
N TRP A 110 -3.56 6.88 -3.75
CA TRP A 110 -3.06 7.84 -4.75
C TRP A 110 -1.54 8.00 -4.72
N TRP A 111 -0.94 7.88 -3.53
CA TRP A 111 0.44 8.24 -3.27
C TRP A 111 1.39 7.06 -3.48
N CYS A 112 1.41 6.56 -4.72
CA CYS A 112 2.30 5.49 -5.19
C CYS A 112 2.49 4.34 -4.19
N PRO A 113 1.40 3.66 -3.77
CA PRO A 113 1.48 2.64 -2.74
C PRO A 113 2.38 1.48 -3.19
N THR A 114 3.25 1.07 -2.29
CA THR A 114 4.17 -0.07 -2.42
C THR A 114 3.89 -1.10 -1.33
N TYR A 115 4.15 -2.37 -1.62
CA TYR A 115 3.89 -3.45 -0.67
C TYR A 115 5.09 -3.69 0.24
N SER A 116 4.82 -3.77 1.54
CA SER A 116 5.76 -4.18 2.59
C SER A 116 5.41 -5.59 3.08
N SER A 117 6.43 -6.42 3.27
CA SER A 117 6.28 -7.68 3.99
C SER A 117 6.43 -7.49 5.51
N SER A 118 6.98 -6.35 5.93
CA SER A 118 7.24 -6.01 7.33
C SER A 118 6.09 -5.20 7.96
N THR A 119 6.13 -5.04 9.28
CA THR A 119 5.32 -4.06 10.02
C THR A 119 5.81 -2.63 9.84
N ALA A 120 7.03 -2.43 9.30
CA ALA A 120 7.48 -1.11 8.91
C ALA A 120 6.62 -0.57 7.75
N TYR A 121 6.17 0.67 7.92
CA TYR A 121 5.27 1.33 7.01
C TYR A 121 5.69 2.78 6.76
N VAL A 122 5.25 3.31 5.64
CA VAL A 122 5.47 4.71 5.26
C VAL A 122 4.14 5.30 4.84
N ILE A 123 3.81 6.45 5.40
CA ILE A 123 2.61 7.20 5.03
C ILE A 123 2.87 7.88 3.68
N GLY A 124 2.01 7.59 2.71
CA GLY A 124 2.06 8.21 1.40
C GLY A 124 1.62 9.66 1.46
N GLN A 125 2.35 10.54 0.78
CA GLN A 125 2.07 11.97 0.77
C GLN A 125 2.55 12.64 -0.52
N GLY A 126 1.66 13.39 -1.17
CA GLY A 126 2.02 14.31 -2.25
C GLY A 126 2.60 15.62 -1.72
N ASN A 127 3.68 16.11 -2.35
CA ASN A 127 4.27 17.41 -2.02
C ASN A 127 4.00 18.47 -3.10
N LEU A 128 2.71 18.67 -3.38
CA LEU A 128 2.21 19.43 -4.54
C LEU A 128 2.50 20.93 -4.47
N GLN A 129 2.85 21.45 -3.29
CA GLN A 129 3.07 22.89 -3.06
C GLN A 129 4.50 23.34 -3.34
N ASN A 130 5.48 22.47 -3.13
CA ASN A 130 6.90 22.81 -3.28
C ASN A 130 7.61 22.01 -4.39
N ARG A 131 6.84 21.26 -5.20
CA ARG A 131 7.34 20.45 -6.32
C ARG A 131 8.43 19.45 -5.91
N ARG A 132 8.42 18.99 -4.66
CA ARG A 132 9.30 17.93 -4.19
C ARG A 132 8.79 16.55 -4.61
N PRO A 133 9.68 15.54 -4.63
CA PRO A 133 9.32 14.14 -4.79
C PRO A 133 8.07 13.75 -3.97
N THR A 134 7.23 12.92 -4.56
CA THR A 134 6.14 12.26 -3.83
C THR A 134 6.77 11.31 -2.82
N LYS A 135 6.27 11.32 -1.59
CA LYS A 135 6.61 10.27 -0.61
C LYS A 135 5.67 9.11 -0.86
N CYS A 136 6.19 7.99 -1.36
CA CYS A 136 5.38 6.82 -1.64
C CYS A 136 4.94 6.13 -0.35
N GLY A 137 3.68 5.70 -0.33
CA GLY A 137 3.16 4.87 0.74
C GLY A 137 3.79 3.49 0.70
N MET A 138 4.10 2.92 1.85
CA MET A 138 4.62 1.56 1.97
C MET A 138 3.81 0.82 3.02
N TRP A 139 3.10 -0.21 2.58
CA TRP A 139 1.97 -0.74 3.32
C TRP A 139 1.94 -2.26 3.33
N ARG A 140 1.51 -2.80 4.47
CA ARG A 140 0.99 -4.16 4.61
C ARG A 140 -0.49 -4.03 4.97
N CYS A 141 -1.27 -5.09 4.75
CA CYS A 141 -2.73 -5.04 4.98
C CYS A 141 -3.13 -4.57 6.38
N ASP A 142 -2.40 -4.99 7.41
CA ASP A 142 -2.66 -4.60 8.80
C ASP A 142 -2.21 -3.17 9.12
N THR A 143 -1.00 -2.78 8.71
CA THR A 143 -0.47 -1.43 8.94
C THR A 143 -1.28 -0.36 8.19
N PHE A 144 -1.79 -0.69 7.00
CA PHE A 144 -2.70 0.17 6.24
C PHE A 144 -4.01 0.43 6.98
N ILE A 145 -4.72 -0.63 7.37
CA ILE A 145 -5.99 -0.49 8.09
C ILE A 145 -5.80 0.21 9.43
N ALA A 146 -4.74 -0.12 10.15
CA ALA A 146 -4.45 0.51 11.43
C ALA A 146 -4.17 2.03 11.27
N TRP A 147 -3.44 2.43 10.23
CA TRP A 147 -3.20 3.84 9.89
C TRP A 147 -4.49 4.58 9.51
N ASP A 148 -5.33 3.98 8.66
CA ASP A 148 -6.58 4.60 8.21
C ASP A 148 -7.46 5.01 9.39
N PHE A 149 -7.57 4.15 10.40
CA PHE A 149 -8.29 4.48 11.63
C PHE A 149 -7.54 5.46 12.54
N TYR A 150 -6.22 5.31 12.67
CA TYR A 150 -5.42 6.24 13.47
C TYR A 150 -5.55 7.69 12.97
N SER A 151 -5.43 7.89 11.67
CA SER A 151 -5.58 9.19 11.03
C SER A 151 -7.00 9.77 11.18
N ALA A 152 -8.02 8.90 11.27
CA ALA A 152 -9.39 9.28 11.55
C ALA A 152 -9.65 9.66 13.03
N GLY A 153 -8.64 9.55 13.89
CA GLY A 153 -8.70 9.95 15.31
C GLY A 153 -8.80 8.79 16.30
N PHE A 154 -8.70 7.54 15.84
CA PHE A 154 -8.78 6.34 16.69
C PHE A 154 -7.39 5.83 17.05
N SER A 155 -6.65 6.64 17.81
CA SER A 155 -5.24 6.37 18.14
C SER A 155 -4.99 5.05 18.86
N GLN A 156 -5.99 4.53 19.59
CA GLN A 156 -5.93 3.26 20.31
C GLN A 156 -5.69 2.03 19.42
N ILE A 157 -5.91 2.15 18.10
CA ILE A 157 -5.68 1.05 17.15
C ILE A 157 -4.18 0.86 16.86
N MET A 158 -3.37 1.92 17.01
CA MET A 158 -1.92 1.91 16.77
C MET A 158 -1.10 1.89 18.08
N ASP A 159 -1.53 1.15 19.11
CA ASP A 159 -0.90 1.11 20.45
C ASP A 159 0.48 0.40 20.47
N ASN A 160 1.38 0.71 19.54
CA ASN A 160 2.77 0.25 19.42
C ASN A 160 3.00 -1.26 19.55
N LYS A 161 1.96 -2.07 19.35
CA LYS A 161 2.05 -3.54 19.36
C LYS A 161 2.36 -4.03 17.96
N ILE A 162 3.01 -5.18 17.89
CA ILE A 162 3.16 -5.96 16.64
C ILE A 162 1.80 -6.04 15.97
N MET A 163 1.68 -5.38 14.81
CA MET A 163 0.48 -5.42 13.99
C MET A 163 0.50 -6.75 13.27
N LEU A 164 -0.40 -7.65 13.66
CA LEU A 164 -0.73 -8.82 12.85
C LEU A 164 -2.15 -8.59 12.33
N PRO A 165 -2.51 -9.07 11.14
CA PRO A 165 -3.86 -8.88 10.59
C PRO A 165 -4.94 -9.40 11.54
N ILE A 166 -4.72 -10.57 12.14
CA ILE A 166 -5.58 -11.11 13.18
C ILE A 166 -5.75 -10.17 14.38
N LYS A 167 -4.68 -9.56 14.89
CA LYS A 167 -4.75 -8.62 16.02
C LYS A 167 -5.52 -7.37 15.64
N VAL A 168 -5.25 -6.80 14.47
CA VAL A 168 -5.99 -5.63 13.95
C VAL A 168 -7.48 -5.96 13.86
N PHE A 169 -7.84 -7.08 13.24
CA PHE A 169 -9.24 -7.53 13.17
C PHE A 169 -9.89 -7.61 14.55
N TYR A 170 -9.26 -8.27 15.52
CA TYR A 170 -9.83 -8.47 16.86
C TYR A 170 -9.92 -7.21 17.73
N THR A 171 -9.26 -6.10 17.36
CA THR A 171 -9.39 -4.80 18.03
C THR A 171 -10.78 -4.18 17.83
N PHE A 172 -11.48 -4.53 16.75
CA PHE A 172 -12.78 -3.95 16.41
C PHE A 172 -13.95 -4.74 17.04
N PRO A 173 -15.00 -4.06 17.57
CA PRO A 173 -16.18 -4.73 18.13
C PRO A 173 -17.10 -5.31 17.05
N TYR A 174 -18.15 -6.04 17.44
CA TYR A 174 -19.25 -6.40 16.53
C TYR A 174 -20.32 -5.28 16.48
N ALA A 175 -21.07 -5.14 15.38
CA ALA A 175 -22.02 -4.02 15.13
C ALA A 175 -23.11 -3.83 16.16
N ASN A 176 -23.47 -4.88 16.88
CA ASN A 176 -24.62 -4.87 17.77
C ASN A 176 -24.25 -4.54 19.22
N GLY A 177 -23.05 -4.01 19.45
CA GLY A 177 -22.60 -3.71 20.81
C GLY A 177 -22.44 -4.96 21.67
N ASP A 178 -22.16 -6.11 21.05
CA ASP A 178 -21.61 -7.26 21.77
C ASP A 178 -20.24 -6.85 22.30
N VAL A 179 -20.28 -6.22 23.48
CA VAL A 179 -19.14 -6.07 24.36
C VAL A 179 -18.62 -7.48 24.54
N LEU A 180 -17.48 -7.78 23.93
CA LEU A 180 -16.70 -8.92 24.37
C LEU A 180 -16.49 -8.70 25.86
N SER A 181 -17.15 -9.52 26.67
CA SER A 181 -16.77 -9.68 28.06
C SER A 181 -15.25 -9.88 28.06
N PRO A 182 -14.48 -9.17 28.91
CA PRO A 182 -13.01 -9.21 28.88
C PRO A 182 -12.41 -10.62 28.98
N SER A 183 -13.21 -11.63 29.33
CA SER A 183 -12.82 -13.01 29.54
C SER A 183 -12.23 -13.76 28.34
N ASN A 184 -12.36 -13.27 27.10
CA ASN A 184 -11.71 -13.88 25.94
C ASN A 184 -10.48 -13.11 25.42
N PHE A 185 -10.23 -11.89 25.91
CA PHE A 185 -8.98 -11.18 25.60
C PHE A 185 -7.80 -11.82 26.34
N GLU A 186 -7.99 -12.32 27.56
CA GLU A 186 -6.89 -12.85 28.39
C GLU A 186 -6.16 -14.07 27.81
N ASN A 187 -6.75 -14.79 26.85
CA ASN A 187 -6.10 -15.91 26.15
C ASN A 187 -5.48 -15.54 24.80
N ILE A 188 -5.71 -14.31 24.30
CA ILE A 188 -5.07 -13.78 23.07
C ILE A 188 -4.02 -12.71 23.42
N THR A 189 -4.06 -12.15 24.64
CA THR A 189 -3.21 -11.01 25.07
C THR A 189 -2.01 -11.36 25.93
N LYS A 190 -1.67 -12.63 26.11
CA LYS A 190 -0.27 -12.91 26.48
C LYS A 190 0.52 -12.97 25.18
N PRO A 191 1.36 -11.95 24.84
CA PRO A 191 2.55 -12.32 24.08
C PRO A 191 3.14 -13.51 24.84
N PRO A 192 3.49 -14.62 24.17
CA PRO A 192 4.19 -15.68 24.87
C PRO A 192 5.29 -14.96 25.65
N HIS A 193 5.31 -15.14 26.97
CA HIS A 193 6.45 -14.70 27.73
C HIS A 193 7.62 -15.25 26.95
N ILE A 194 8.47 -14.38 26.39
CA ILE A 194 9.78 -14.77 25.92
C ILE A 194 10.36 -15.37 27.19
N ASP A 195 10.30 -16.70 27.27
CA ASP A 195 10.86 -17.39 28.40
C ASP A 195 12.32 -16.94 28.39
N SER A 196 12.89 -16.65 29.55
CA SER A 196 14.29 -16.21 29.67
C SER A 196 15.31 -17.22 29.09
N LYS A 197 14.82 -18.31 28.49
CA LYS A 197 15.50 -19.39 27.79
C LYS A 197 15.41 -19.34 26.26
N ASP A 198 14.61 -18.45 25.68
CA ASP A 198 14.56 -18.26 24.23
C ASP A 198 15.75 -17.41 23.77
N LYS A 199 16.43 -17.85 22.68
CA LYS A 199 17.54 -17.10 22.07
C LYS A 199 17.08 -15.68 21.70
N GLN A 200 17.92 -14.69 21.97
CA GLN A 200 17.70 -13.34 21.49
C GLN A 200 17.87 -13.29 19.96
N PHE A 201 17.19 -12.37 19.28
CA PHE A 201 17.30 -12.19 17.83
C PHE A 201 18.75 -12.08 17.35
N SER A 202 19.60 -11.40 18.14
CA SER A 202 21.04 -11.25 17.91
C SER A 202 21.80 -12.58 17.80
N ASP A 203 21.30 -13.63 18.45
CA ASP A 203 21.99 -14.92 18.59
C ASP A 203 21.58 -15.94 17.53
N LEU A 204 20.63 -15.58 16.67
CA LEU A 204 20.12 -16.47 15.63
C LEU A 204 21.15 -16.61 14.49
N SER A 205 21.31 -17.83 14.01
CA SER A 205 21.93 -18.12 12.71
C SER A 205 20.92 -18.00 11.57
N ALA A 206 21.40 -17.97 10.32
CA ALA A 206 20.52 -17.94 9.14
C ALA A 206 19.62 -19.18 9.04
N GLU A 207 20.14 -20.36 9.40
CA GLU A 207 19.38 -21.62 9.40
C GLU A 207 18.27 -21.59 10.46
N GLU A 208 18.59 -21.19 11.69
CA GLU A 208 17.60 -21.06 12.76
C GLU A 208 16.53 -20.04 12.41
N LEU A 209 16.96 -18.87 11.91
CA LEU A 209 16.05 -17.83 11.45
C LEU A 209 15.11 -18.37 10.37
N ASN A 210 15.61 -19.12 9.38
CA ASN A 210 14.78 -19.70 8.32
C ASN A 210 13.74 -20.68 8.87
N ASN A 211 14.11 -21.48 9.86
CA ASN A 211 13.26 -22.49 10.47
C ASN A 211 12.25 -21.92 11.50
N LEU A 212 12.38 -20.64 11.89
CA LEU A 212 11.37 -20.01 12.76
C LEU A 212 9.99 -19.98 12.08
N PRO A 213 8.92 -20.37 12.81
CA PRO A 213 7.55 -20.01 12.46
C PRO A 213 7.43 -18.50 12.22
N TYR A 214 6.56 -18.10 11.30
CA TYR A 214 6.46 -16.70 10.89
C TYR A 214 6.14 -15.76 12.06
N GLU A 215 5.34 -16.22 13.00
CA GLU A 215 4.93 -15.48 14.19
C GLU A 215 6.13 -15.21 15.07
N ARG A 216 6.91 -16.26 15.33
CA ARG A 216 8.08 -16.16 16.18
C ARG A 216 9.12 -15.27 15.53
N PHE A 217 9.22 -15.35 14.20
CA PHE A 217 10.01 -14.41 13.42
C PHE A 217 9.50 -12.97 13.60
N VAL A 218 8.22 -12.68 13.39
CA VAL A 218 7.68 -11.32 13.53
C VAL A 218 7.84 -10.79 14.96
N GLU A 219 7.64 -11.63 15.97
CA GLU A 219 7.84 -11.27 17.38
C GLU A 219 9.28 -10.92 17.74
N LEU A 220 10.25 -11.61 17.15
CA LEU A 220 11.66 -11.43 17.46
C LEU A 220 12.34 -10.38 16.58
N ALA A 221 11.92 -10.29 15.31
CA ALA A 221 12.67 -9.64 14.24
C ALA A 221 11.93 -8.47 13.56
N ASP A 222 10.61 -8.39 13.67
CA ASP A 222 9.79 -7.33 13.03
C ASP A 222 9.13 -6.45 14.10
N ILE A 223 9.96 -5.92 15.00
CA ILE A 223 9.55 -5.07 16.13
C ILE A 223 9.21 -3.65 15.67
N PRO A 224 8.43 -2.86 16.43
CA PRO A 224 8.17 -1.46 16.07
C PRO A 224 9.46 -0.64 15.88
N MET A 225 9.49 0.26 14.89
CA MET A 225 10.70 1.03 14.55
C MET A 225 11.23 1.90 15.70
N GLN A 226 10.37 2.38 16.61
CA GLN A 226 10.82 3.15 17.78
C GLN A 226 11.51 2.31 18.86
N ASP A 227 11.32 0.99 18.84
CA ASP A 227 11.90 0.05 19.80
C ASP A 227 13.20 -0.58 19.27
N GLU A 228 13.66 -0.14 18.09
CA GLU A 228 14.88 -0.61 17.45
C GLU A 228 16.13 -0.30 18.28
N THR A 229 17.08 -1.24 18.27
CA THR A 229 18.36 -1.09 18.97
C THR A 229 19.51 -1.22 17.98
N PRO A 230 20.68 -0.59 18.24
CA PRO A 230 21.84 -0.74 17.37
C PRO A 230 22.24 -2.20 17.11
N THR A 231 22.10 -3.07 18.11
CA THR A 231 22.38 -4.51 17.97
C THR A 231 21.36 -5.21 17.06
N HIS A 232 20.08 -4.85 17.17
CA HIS A 232 19.03 -5.41 16.32
C HIS A 232 19.25 -4.96 14.86
N ILE A 233 19.43 -3.66 14.61
CA ILE A 233 19.76 -3.10 13.28
C ILE A 233 21.02 -3.77 12.68
N ALA A 234 22.08 -3.95 13.46
CA ALA A 234 23.29 -4.62 12.98
C ALA A 234 23.00 -6.07 12.52
N LYS A 235 22.11 -6.77 13.22
CA LYS A 235 21.70 -8.12 12.88
C LYS A 235 20.75 -8.16 11.67
N GLU A 236 19.88 -7.16 11.52
CA GLU A 236 19.07 -6.99 10.29
C GLU A 236 19.96 -6.81 9.07
N TRP A 237 21.01 -5.98 9.17
CA TRP A 237 22.01 -5.83 8.10
C TRP A 237 22.69 -7.15 7.75
N GLU A 238 23.11 -7.92 8.76
CA GLU A 238 23.72 -9.24 8.57
C GLU A 238 22.78 -10.18 7.80
N PHE A 239 21.52 -10.27 8.23
CA PHE A 239 20.55 -11.16 7.60
C PHE A 239 20.09 -10.70 6.22
N ALA A 240 19.90 -9.40 6.00
CA ALA A 240 19.56 -8.84 4.69
C ALA A 240 20.63 -9.18 3.64
N ALA A 241 21.90 -9.08 4.01
CA ALA A 241 23.04 -9.39 3.14
C ALA A 241 23.31 -10.89 2.99
N ASN A 242 22.87 -11.73 3.94
CA ASN A 242 23.15 -13.17 3.92
C ASN A 242 22.27 -13.94 2.93
N THR A 243 22.87 -14.43 1.85
CA THR A 243 22.18 -15.20 0.80
C THR A 243 21.62 -16.56 1.24
N GLN A 244 21.99 -17.05 2.43
CA GLN A 244 21.44 -18.27 3.02
C GLN A 244 20.10 -18.02 3.72
N VAL A 245 19.76 -16.78 4.08
CA VAL A 245 18.44 -16.43 4.59
C VAL A 245 17.44 -16.46 3.43
N ASN A 246 16.25 -17.01 3.65
CA ASN A 246 15.23 -17.06 2.60
C ASN A 246 14.78 -15.65 2.16
N GLU A 247 14.34 -15.55 0.91
CA GLU A 247 14.06 -14.26 0.26
C GLU A 247 12.96 -13.47 0.98
N THR A 248 11.95 -14.13 1.53
CA THR A 248 10.86 -13.47 2.27
C THR A 248 11.39 -12.77 3.52
N LYS A 249 12.16 -13.46 4.36
CA LYS A 249 12.74 -12.88 5.60
C LYS A 249 13.77 -11.81 5.27
N ARG A 250 14.59 -12.02 4.23
CA ARG A 250 15.50 -10.97 3.72
C ARG A 250 14.76 -9.73 3.24
N GLY A 251 13.66 -9.91 2.50
CA GLY A 251 12.81 -8.81 2.03
C GLY A 251 12.24 -7.99 3.19
N ILE A 252 11.85 -8.63 4.29
CA ILE A 252 11.38 -7.95 5.51
C ILE A 252 12.47 -7.07 6.10
N PHE A 253 13.72 -7.54 6.21
CA PHE A 253 14.81 -6.70 6.70
C PHE A 253 15.15 -5.55 5.75
N ILE A 254 15.13 -5.77 4.44
CA ILE A 254 15.32 -4.70 3.46
C ILE A 254 14.23 -3.63 3.60
N ASP A 255 12.97 -4.04 3.74
CA ASP A 255 11.84 -3.15 3.96
C ASP A 255 12.03 -2.29 5.24
N ARG A 256 12.49 -2.90 6.34
CA ARG A 256 12.75 -2.21 7.62
C ARG A 256 13.92 -1.24 7.54
N LEU A 257 15.04 -1.68 6.97
CA LEU A 257 16.21 -0.83 6.77
C LEU A 257 15.92 0.36 5.84
N ALA A 258 15.03 0.19 4.85
CA ALA A 258 14.61 1.27 3.95
C ALA A 258 13.84 2.41 4.65
N VAL A 259 13.20 2.13 5.79
CA VAL A 259 12.50 3.14 6.59
C VAL A 259 13.29 3.64 7.79
N SER A 260 14.50 3.12 7.99
CA SER A 260 15.39 3.50 9.09
C SER A 260 16.05 4.87 8.87
N ASN A 261 16.73 5.35 9.91
CA ASN A 261 17.56 6.57 9.87
C ASN A 261 19.06 6.27 9.74
N GLU A 262 19.44 5.04 9.38
CA GLU A 262 20.86 4.63 9.24
C GLU A 262 21.53 5.39 8.09
N GLN A 263 22.78 5.82 8.26
CA GLN A 263 23.44 6.73 7.30
C GLN A 263 24.00 6.07 6.04
N ASP A 264 24.20 4.76 6.03
CA ASP A 264 24.88 4.03 4.94
C ASP A 264 23.97 3.04 4.19
N VAL A 265 22.66 3.26 4.27
CA VAL A 265 21.65 2.41 3.60
C VAL A 265 21.90 2.34 2.10
N ILE A 266 22.09 3.49 1.44
CA ILE A 266 22.26 3.59 -0.01
C ILE A 266 23.45 2.78 -0.53
N PRO A 267 24.70 3.01 -0.07
CA PRO A 267 25.84 2.25 -0.57
C PRO A 267 25.72 0.75 -0.26
N ARG A 268 25.17 0.36 0.90
CA ARG A 268 24.95 -1.05 1.24
C ARG A 268 23.91 -1.72 0.35
N PHE A 269 22.78 -1.04 0.08
CA PHE A 269 21.72 -1.55 -0.79
C PHE A 269 22.21 -1.69 -2.23
N LEU A 270 22.95 -0.71 -2.74
CA LEU A 270 23.55 -0.79 -4.08
C LEU A 270 24.55 -1.94 -4.19
N LYS A 271 25.37 -2.18 -3.15
CA LYS A 271 26.27 -3.34 -3.10
C LYS A 271 25.48 -4.66 -3.13
N MET A 272 24.47 -4.80 -2.28
CA MET A 272 23.61 -5.99 -2.27
C MET A 272 22.91 -6.22 -3.60
N TYR A 273 22.51 -5.15 -4.30
CA TYR A 273 21.89 -5.23 -5.62
C TYR A 273 22.86 -5.80 -6.67
N GLN A 274 24.14 -5.44 -6.59
CA GLN A 274 25.16 -5.95 -7.50
C GLN A 274 25.53 -7.41 -7.23
N GLU A 275 25.47 -7.84 -5.96
CA GLU A 275 25.88 -9.17 -5.52
C GLU A 275 24.74 -10.21 -5.59
N SER A 276 23.49 -9.76 -5.53
CA SER A 276 22.31 -10.62 -5.56
C SER A 276 22.06 -11.20 -6.96
N LYS A 277 21.49 -12.41 -6.98
CA LYS A 277 20.94 -13.05 -8.18
C LYS A 277 19.42 -13.20 -8.13
N SER A 278 18.82 -12.81 -7.01
CA SER A 278 17.38 -12.94 -6.78
C SER A 278 16.65 -11.71 -7.32
N LEU A 279 15.70 -11.96 -8.22
CA LEU A 279 14.79 -10.93 -8.75
C LEU A 279 13.89 -10.34 -7.66
N GLU A 280 13.54 -11.12 -6.64
CA GLU A 280 12.76 -10.64 -5.50
C GLU A 280 13.57 -9.65 -4.66
N ILE A 281 14.81 -10.00 -4.34
CA ILE A 281 15.71 -9.12 -3.61
C ILE A 281 16.05 -7.88 -4.43
N HIS A 282 16.23 -7.98 -5.75
CA HIS A 282 16.43 -6.80 -6.61
C HIS A 282 15.24 -5.85 -6.55
N SER A 283 14.02 -6.36 -6.68
CA SER A 283 12.80 -5.57 -6.59
C SER A 283 12.69 -4.86 -5.24
N LYS A 284 12.96 -5.59 -4.13
CA LYS A 284 12.98 -5.03 -2.78
C LYS A 284 14.04 -3.95 -2.59
N LEU A 285 15.24 -4.12 -3.15
CA LEU A 285 16.30 -3.11 -3.07
C LEU A 285 15.98 -1.87 -3.91
N ILE A 286 15.40 -2.02 -5.10
CA ILE A 286 14.94 -0.90 -5.92
C ILE A 286 13.88 -0.09 -5.16
N GLN A 287 12.87 -0.76 -4.61
CA GLN A 287 11.86 -0.13 -3.77
C GLN A 287 12.48 0.54 -2.55
N GLY A 288 13.37 -0.16 -1.85
CA GLY A 288 14.00 0.31 -0.62
C GLY A 288 14.85 1.55 -0.82
N LEU A 289 15.62 1.63 -1.92
CA LEU A 289 16.39 2.82 -2.29
C LEU A 289 15.48 4.03 -2.55
N MET A 290 14.35 3.82 -3.24
CA MET A 290 13.35 4.87 -3.50
C MET A 290 12.75 5.37 -2.19
N ILE A 291 12.25 4.45 -1.35
CA ILE A 291 11.60 4.78 -0.07
C ILE A 291 12.57 5.48 0.88
N TYR A 292 13.81 4.98 1.01
CA TYR A 292 14.81 5.57 1.88
C TYR A 292 15.14 7.01 1.45
N TYR A 293 15.34 7.26 0.16
CA TYR A 293 15.57 8.62 -0.33
C TYR A 293 14.38 9.53 -0.07
N GLN A 294 13.15 9.11 -0.39
CA GLN A 294 11.96 9.94 -0.21
C GLN A 294 11.72 10.31 1.26
N ASN A 295 12.12 9.45 2.19
CA ASN A 295 12.07 9.73 3.63
C ASN A 295 13.20 10.65 4.13
N ASN A 296 14.36 10.62 3.47
CA ASN A 296 15.58 11.31 3.89
C ASN A 296 16.05 12.39 2.91
N SER A 297 15.19 12.83 1.97
CA SER A 297 15.61 13.67 0.84
C SER A 297 16.29 14.96 1.29
N HIS A 298 15.80 15.53 2.39
CA HIS A 298 16.33 16.72 3.03
C HIS A 298 17.79 16.63 3.48
N SER A 299 18.22 15.48 3.99
CA SER A 299 19.60 15.25 4.45
C SER A 299 20.50 14.74 3.33
N LEU A 300 19.91 14.18 2.27
CA LEU A 300 20.64 13.56 1.15
C LEU A 300 20.83 14.48 -0.05
N ASP A 301 20.11 15.60 -0.16
CA ASP A 301 20.26 16.51 -1.29
C ASP A 301 21.71 17.02 -1.42
N LYS A 302 22.27 16.88 -2.63
CA LYS A 302 23.66 17.28 -2.98
C LYS A 302 24.76 16.52 -2.24
N THR A 303 24.47 15.32 -1.74
CA THR A 303 25.47 14.41 -1.17
C THR A 303 26.04 13.46 -2.22
N TYR A 304 27.10 12.72 -1.88
CA TYR A 304 27.61 11.64 -2.73
C TYR A 304 26.57 10.56 -3.01
N ASP A 305 25.75 10.23 -2.00
CA ASP A 305 24.67 9.24 -2.14
C ASP A 305 23.59 9.69 -3.13
N ASN A 306 23.34 11.00 -3.23
CA ASN A 306 22.46 11.56 -4.26
C ASN A 306 22.97 11.27 -5.68
N GLU A 307 24.26 11.47 -5.92
CA GLU A 307 24.89 11.20 -7.23
C GLU A 307 24.94 9.70 -7.55
N LEU A 308 25.13 8.84 -6.52
CA LEU A 308 25.03 7.39 -6.66
C LEU A 308 23.63 6.97 -7.11
N LEU A 309 22.58 7.49 -6.45
CA LEU A 309 21.19 7.18 -6.80
C LEU A 309 20.82 7.73 -8.17
N LYS A 310 21.23 8.97 -8.48
CA LYS A 310 21.03 9.57 -9.80
C LYS A 310 21.60 8.66 -10.89
N SER A 311 22.85 8.22 -10.72
CA SER A 311 23.53 7.32 -11.67
C SER A 311 22.85 5.95 -11.75
N PHE A 312 22.42 5.39 -10.62
CA PHE A 312 21.71 4.13 -10.54
C PHE A 312 20.40 4.17 -11.34
N TYR A 313 19.50 5.10 -11.03
CA TYR A 313 18.21 5.20 -11.72
C TYR A 313 18.35 5.58 -13.19
N ALA A 314 19.34 6.42 -13.54
CA ALA A 314 19.67 6.71 -14.93
C ALA A 314 20.05 5.43 -15.68
N LYS A 315 20.91 4.58 -15.11
CA LYS A 315 21.27 3.28 -15.71
C LYS A 315 20.06 2.36 -15.85
N MET A 316 19.25 2.25 -14.80
CA MET A 316 18.11 1.33 -14.76
C MET A 316 17.02 1.69 -15.77
N LEU A 317 16.82 2.98 -16.09
CA LEU A 317 15.84 3.42 -17.08
C LEU A 317 16.07 2.80 -18.48
N TYR A 318 17.33 2.48 -18.81
CA TYR A 318 17.71 1.88 -20.10
C TYR A 318 17.82 0.34 -20.05
N GLN A 319 17.50 -0.28 -18.92
CA GLN A 319 17.51 -1.73 -18.79
C GLN A 319 16.14 -2.33 -19.12
N ASN A 320 16.15 -3.60 -19.53
CA ASN A 320 14.94 -4.39 -19.60
C ASN A 320 14.58 -4.85 -18.19
N LEU A 321 13.63 -4.16 -17.57
CA LEU A 321 13.23 -4.36 -16.19
C LEU A 321 12.08 -5.35 -16.06
N GLU A 322 11.98 -5.97 -14.89
CA GLU A 322 10.73 -6.60 -14.49
C GLU A 322 9.62 -5.54 -14.45
N ARG A 323 8.47 -5.87 -15.04
CA ARG A 323 7.36 -4.90 -15.18
C ARG A 323 6.90 -4.31 -13.85
N ARG A 324 7.03 -5.07 -12.76
CA ARG A 324 6.69 -4.64 -11.39
C ARG A 324 7.63 -3.58 -10.81
N ASP A 325 8.81 -3.37 -11.41
CA ASP A 325 9.82 -2.42 -10.94
C ASP A 325 9.86 -1.14 -11.78
N ALA A 326 9.28 -1.17 -12.98
CA ALA A 326 9.33 -0.06 -13.92
C ALA A 326 8.78 1.24 -13.33
N ASP A 327 7.68 1.18 -12.57
CA ASP A 327 7.10 2.37 -11.92
C ASP A 327 8.07 3.00 -10.90
N LYS A 328 8.73 2.17 -10.07
CA LYS A 328 9.70 2.60 -9.06
C LYS A 328 10.95 3.20 -9.69
N ILE A 329 11.44 2.60 -10.78
CA ILE A 329 12.59 3.13 -11.52
C ILE A 329 12.26 4.48 -12.18
N ILE A 330 11.08 4.61 -12.79
CA ILE A 330 10.65 5.90 -13.36
C ILE A 330 10.55 6.95 -12.25
N ARG A 331 9.97 6.63 -11.09
CA ARG A 331 9.91 7.56 -9.94
C ARG A 331 11.28 7.98 -9.45
N GLY A 332 12.17 7.00 -9.21
CA GLY A 332 13.56 7.31 -8.86
C GLY A 332 14.23 8.18 -9.92
N TYR A 333 14.03 7.92 -11.21
CA TYR A 333 14.55 8.78 -12.26
C TYR A 333 14.00 10.21 -12.17
N ILE A 334 12.68 10.35 -11.98
CA ILE A 334 12.01 11.64 -11.79
C ILE A 334 12.61 12.38 -10.59
N ASP A 335 12.84 11.70 -9.47
CA ASP A 335 13.32 12.31 -8.23
C ASP A 335 14.69 13.00 -8.40
N PHE A 336 15.63 12.35 -9.09
CA PHE A 336 17.03 12.81 -9.19
C PHE A 336 17.37 13.66 -10.42
N HIS A 337 16.51 13.71 -11.45
CA HIS A 337 16.84 14.38 -12.70
C HIS A 337 16.13 15.73 -12.84
N SER A 338 16.73 16.65 -13.57
CA SER A 338 16.12 17.94 -13.93
C SER A 338 15.01 17.76 -14.98
N ALA A 339 14.18 18.78 -15.12
CA ALA A 339 13.15 18.80 -16.16
C ALA A 339 13.71 18.61 -17.58
N GLN A 340 14.88 19.20 -17.86
CA GLN A 340 15.51 19.07 -19.17
C GLN A 340 16.03 17.65 -19.42
N GLU A 341 16.65 17.02 -18.41
CA GLU A 341 17.10 15.62 -18.51
C GLU A 341 15.91 14.67 -18.74
N ILE A 342 14.77 14.92 -18.06
CA ILE A 342 13.53 14.18 -18.26
C ILE A 342 12.97 14.37 -19.68
N ILE A 343 12.95 15.60 -20.20
CA ILE A 343 12.53 15.87 -21.59
C ILE A 343 13.42 15.12 -22.58
N ASN A 344 14.73 15.12 -22.35
CA ASN A 344 15.69 14.43 -23.21
C ASN A 344 15.51 12.90 -23.19
N SER A 345 15.05 12.35 -22.06
CA SER A 345 14.80 10.91 -21.89
C SER A 345 13.32 10.53 -22.05
N LYS A 346 12.48 11.43 -22.59
CA LYS A 346 11.03 11.25 -22.67
C LYS A 346 10.63 9.92 -23.33
N THR A 347 11.26 9.60 -24.46
CA THR A 347 10.94 8.37 -25.20
C THR A 347 11.19 7.12 -24.36
N GLN A 348 12.31 7.07 -23.62
CA GLN A 348 12.64 5.93 -22.75
C GLN A 348 11.68 5.84 -21.57
N ILE A 349 11.34 6.97 -20.94
CA ILE A 349 10.35 7.02 -19.86
C ILE A 349 9.00 6.48 -20.36
N GLU A 350 8.52 6.93 -21.52
CA GLU A 350 7.26 6.48 -22.10
C GLU A 350 7.28 5.01 -22.53
N GLN A 351 8.42 4.51 -23.00
CA GLN A 351 8.61 3.09 -23.30
C GLN A 351 8.53 2.23 -22.04
N GLN A 352 9.13 2.65 -20.94
CA GLN A 352 9.06 1.94 -19.66
C GLN A 352 7.64 1.96 -19.06
N MET A 353 6.81 2.95 -19.40
CA MET A 353 5.40 3.00 -18.99
C MET A 353 4.48 2.02 -19.75
N VAL A 354 4.97 1.42 -20.84
CA VAL A 354 4.18 0.45 -21.61
C VAL A 354 3.84 -0.75 -20.73
N GLU A 355 2.58 -1.20 -20.78
CA GLU A 355 2.05 -2.34 -19.99
C GLU A 355 2.03 -2.14 -18.46
N ILE A 356 2.44 -0.98 -17.94
CA ILE A 356 2.14 -0.59 -16.56
C ILE A 356 0.63 -0.35 -16.44
N GLU A 357 0.06 -0.74 -15.30
CA GLU A 357 -1.36 -0.52 -15.00
C GLU A 357 -1.71 0.99 -15.12
N PRO A 358 -2.80 1.36 -15.84
CA PRO A 358 -3.14 2.75 -16.13
C PRO A 358 -3.13 3.71 -14.93
N ARG A 359 -3.54 3.29 -13.75
CA ARG A 359 -3.56 4.13 -12.55
C ARG A 359 -2.16 4.48 -12.07
N LEU A 360 -1.22 3.54 -12.14
CA LEU A 360 0.19 3.81 -11.85
C LEU A 360 0.77 4.78 -12.88
N VAL A 361 0.45 4.59 -14.17
CA VAL A 361 0.87 5.51 -15.25
C VAL A 361 0.31 6.92 -15.02
N LEU A 362 -0.96 7.04 -14.62
CA LEU A 362 -1.56 8.34 -14.25
C LEU A 362 -0.75 9.01 -13.14
N GLY A 363 -0.44 8.28 -12.06
CA GLY A 363 0.39 8.80 -10.97
C GLY A 363 1.77 9.28 -11.42
N LEU A 364 2.45 8.52 -12.29
CA LEU A 364 3.76 8.92 -12.84
C LEU A 364 3.67 10.19 -13.70
N LYS A 365 2.65 10.28 -14.58
CA LYS A 365 2.46 11.45 -15.45
C LYS A 365 2.09 12.70 -14.66
N LEU A 366 1.30 12.55 -13.60
CA LEU A 366 0.99 13.63 -12.68
C LEU A 366 2.26 14.10 -11.96
N GLU A 367 3.08 13.18 -11.45
CA GLU A 367 4.35 13.52 -10.81
C GLU A 367 5.32 14.26 -11.75
N LEU A 368 5.42 13.82 -13.02
CA LEU A 368 6.15 14.52 -14.07
C LEU A 368 5.61 15.93 -14.29
N ALA A 369 4.29 16.08 -14.40
CA ALA A 369 3.65 17.39 -14.58
C ALA A 369 3.93 18.33 -13.40
N TYR A 370 3.98 17.82 -12.17
CA TYR A 370 4.14 18.65 -10.96
C TYR A 370 5.58 19.14 -10.77
N LYS A 371 6.54 18.42 -11.34
CA LYS A 371 7.97 18.71 -11.16
C LYS A 371 8.40 20.04 -11.78
N SER A 372 7.88 20.42 -12.95
CA SER A 372 8.27 21.67 -13.62
C SER A 372 7.18 22.23 -14.54
N LEU A 373 7.28 23.52 -14.90
CA LEU A 373 6.32 24.14 -15.82
C LEU A 373 6.47 23.61 -17.26
N GLU A 374 7.68 23.26 -17.64
CA GLU A 374 8.00 22.67 -18.93
C GLU A 374 7.37 21.28 -19.05
N LEU A 375 7.42 20.49 -17.97
CA LEU A 375 6.81 19.16 -17.93
C LEU A 375 5.28 19.23 -17.80
N GLU A 376 4.73 20.20 -17.07
CA GLU A 376 3.28 20.49 -16.98
C GLU A 376 2.65 20.59 -18.38
N LYS A 377 3.26 21.38 -19.26
CA LYS A 377 2.81 21.57 -20.66
C LYS A 377 2.80 20.29 -21.49
N VAL A 378 3.67 19.34 -21.17
CA VAL A 378 3.78 18.07 -21.89
C VAL A 378 2.79 17.06 -21.32
N TYR A 379 2.77 16.89 -20.00
CA TYR A 379 2.12 15.75 -19.37
C TYR A 379 0.65 15.99 -19.01
N ILE A 380 0.20 17.24 -18.77
CA ILE A 380 -1.23 17.48 -18.53
C ILE A 380 -2.09 17.14 -19.75
N PRO A 381 -1.77 17.60 -20.99
CA PRO A 381 -2.51 17.16 -22.18
C PRO A 381 -2.51 15.65 -22.36
N ASP A 382 -1.38 14.99 -22.10
CA ASP A 382 -1.25 13.53 -22.19
C ASP A 382 -2.07 12.78 -21.14
N VAL A 383 -2.18 13.32 -19.92
CA VAL A 383 -3.07 12.83 -18.87
C VAL A 383 -4.53 12.96 -19.32
N ILE A 384 -4.95 14.12 -19.82
CA ILE A 384 -6.32 14.30 -20.31
C ILE A 384 -6.65 13.34 -21.46
N LYS A 385 -5.72 13.16 -22.41
CA LYS A 385 -5.88 12.20 -23.52
C LYS A 385 -6.04 10.78 -22.99
N MET A 386 -5.25 10.41 -21.98
CA MET A 386 -5.33 9.11 -21.32
C MET A 386 -6.66 8.90 -20.62
N LEU A 387 -7.13 9.88 -19.85
CA LEU A 387 -8.41 9.81 -19.14
C LEU A 387 -9.59 9.68 -20.11
N LYS A 388 -9.60 10.47 -21.19
CA LYS A 388 -10.59 10.35 -22.29
C LYS A 388 -10.57 8.99 -23.00
N LYS A 389 -9.39 8.36 -23.11
CA LYS A 389 -9.23 7.04 -23.73
C LYS A 389 -9.80 5.94 -22.84
N TYR A 390 -9.48 5.94 -21.55
CA TYR A 390 -9.86 4.87 -20.63
C TYR A 390 -11.27 5.04 -20.05
N GLN A 391 -11.68 6.28 -19.74
CA GLN A 391 -12.98 6.63 -19.14
C GLN A 391 -13.33 5.81 -17.87
N ARG A 392 -12.32 5.34 -17.14
CA ARG A 392 -12.48 4.57 -15.90
C ARG A 392 -12.60 5.52 -14.70
N SER A 393 -13.54 5.23 -13.80
CA SER A 393 -13.80 6.11 -12.66
C SER A 393 -12.71 6.10 -11.60
N ASP A 394 -11.91 5.03 -11.48
CA ASP A 394 -10.74 5.00 -10.60
C ASP A 394 -9.65 6.00 -11.02
N LEU A 395 -9.43 6.13 -12.34
CA LEU A 395 -8.51 7.12 -12.90
C LEU A 395 -9.04 8.55 -12.75
N ASP A 396 -10.32 8.74 -13.05
CA ASP A 396 -10.99 10.03 -12.90
C ASP A 396 -10.95 10.52 -11.46
N GLY A 397 -11.31 9.67 -10.49
CA GLY A 397 -11.31 10.02 -9.08
C GLY A 397 -9.92 10.40 -8.56
N MET A 398 -8.88 9.63 -8.93
CA MET A 398 -7.50 9.96 -8.60
C MET A 398 -7.09 11.31 -9.21
N PHE A 399 -7.38 11.54 -10.49
CA PHE A 399 -7.08 12.79 -11.16
C PHE A 399 -7.79 13.97 -10.49
N PHE A 400 -9.11 13.89 -10.25
CA PHE A 400 -9.86 14.97 -9.64
C PHE A 400 -9.36 15.29 -8.23
N GLY A 401 -9.13 14.27 -7.40
CA GLY A 401 -8.64 14.44 -6.03
C GLY A 401 -7.27 15.12 -5.98
N ILE A 402 -6.29 14.61 -6.74
CA ILE A 402 -4.94 15.20 -6.74
C ILE A 402 -4.96 16.60 -7.38
N THR A 403 -5.70 16.81 -8.47
CA THR A 403 -5.83 18.13 -9.09
C THR A 403 -6.51 19.12 -8.16
N GLN A 404 -7.47 18.71 -7.33
CA GLN A 404 -8.09 19.58 -6.33
C GLN A 404 -7.06 20.12 -5.32
N LEU A 405 -6.12 19.28 -4.90
CA LEU A 405 -5.01 19.68 -4.02
C LEU A 405 -4.00 20.60 -4.71
N TRP A 406 -3.82 20.45 -6.03
CA TRP A 406 -2.75 21.13 -6.78
C TRP A 406 -3.22 22.36 -7.58
N HIS A 407 -4.51 22.52 -7.89
CA HIS A 407 -4.96 23.47 -8.92
C HIS A 407 -4.47 24.91 -8.72
N LYS A 408 -4.29 25.36 -7.47
CA LYS A 408 -3.77 26.69 -7.13
C LYS A 408 -2.32 26.93 -7.56
N ASN A 409 -1.57 25.85 -7.79
CA ASN A 409 -0.17 25.87 -8.19
C ASN A 409 0.05 25.58 -9.68
N LEU A 410 -1.03 25.28 -10.42
CA LEU A 410 -1.02 25.29 -11.89
C LEU A 410 -0.66 26.70 -12.35
N LYS A 411 0.36 26.82 -13.20
CA LYS A 411 0.74 28.13 -13.75
C LYS A 411 0.60 28.20 -15.26
N ASP A 412 0.44 27.07 -15.93
CA ASP A 412 0.25 27.02 -17.37
C ASP A 412 -1.23 27.15 -17.74
N LYS A 413 -1.55 28.22 -18.50
CA LYS A 413 -2.93 28.53 -18.90
C LYS A 413 -3.55 27.41 -19.75
N HIS A 414 -2.77 26.80 -20.66
CA HIS A 414 -3.27 25.72 -21.51
C HIS A 414 -3.60 24.46 -20.71
N SER A 415 -2.81 24.18 -19.67
CA SER A 415 -3.07 23.08 -18.74
C SER A 415 -4.38 23.30 -17.97
N ILE A 416 -4.64 24.52 -17.49
CA ILE A 416 -5.90 24.88 -16.85
C ILE A 416 -7.09 24.72 -17.82
N GLU A 417 -6.96 25.23 -19.04
CA GLU A 417 -8.00 25.11 -20.09
C GLU A 417 -8.28 23.63 -20.43
N ALA A 418 -7.24 22.79 -20.50
CA ALA A 418 -7.39 21.36 -20.76
C ALA A 418 -8.11 20.63 -19.63
N ILE A 419 -7.83 20.98 -18.37
CA ILE A 419 -8.51 20.45 -17.19
C ILE A 419 -9.98 20.85 -17.18
N GLN A 420 -10.28 22.13 -17.42
CA GLN A 420 -11.66 22.63 -17.52
C GLN A 420 -12.44 21.92 -18.63
N SER A 421 -11.85 21.79 -19.83
CA SER A 421 -12.44 21.04 -20.93
C SER A 421 -12.72 19.58 -20.57
N TYR A 422 -11.87 18.96 -19.75
CA TYR A 422 -12.10 17.59 -19.29
C TYR A 422 -13.22 17.48 -18.25
N LEU A 423 -13.36 18.46 -17.36
CA LEU A 423 -14.47 18.53 -16.42
C LEU A 423 -15.81 18.67 -17.16
N ASP A 424 -15.87 19.52 -18.19
CA ASP A 424 -17.05 19.67 -19.03
C ASP A 424 -17.40 18.36 -19.76
N PHE A 425 -16.38 17.68 -20.29
CA PHE A 425 -16.53 16.38 -20.94
C PHE A 425 -17.11 15.31 -20.00
N THR A 426 -16.67 15.29 -18.73
CA THR A 426 -17.09 14.28 -17.74
C THR A 426 -18.33 14.68 -16.95
N GLU A 427 -18.82 15.91 -17.07
CA GLU A 427 -19.97 16.40 -16.30
C GLU A 427 -21.21 15.53 -16.50
N LYS A 428 -21.49 15.09 -17.74
CA LYS A 428 -22.62 14.21 -18.00
C LYS A 428 -22.52 12.89 -17.21
N LYS A 429 -21.30 12.33 -17.10
CA LYS A 429 -21.04 11.07 -16.39
C LYS A 429 -21.31 11.24 -14.89
N TYR A 430 -20.75 12.27 -14.25
CA TYR A 430 -20.80 12.39 -12.78
C TYR A 430 -21.97 13.20 -12.22
N MET A 431 -22.52 14.15 -12.97
CA MET A 431 -23.62 15.01 -12.50
C MET A 431 -24.99 14.61 -13.05
N ARG A 432 -25.05 13.99 -14.23
CA ARG A 432 -26.32 13.77 -14.95
C ARG A 432 -26.69 12.29 -15.12
N SER A 433 -25.81 11.37 -14.76
CA SER A 433 -26.06 9.94 -14.86
C SER A 433 -26.35 9.33 -13.48
N ILE A 434 -27.18 8.29 -13.46
CA ILE A 434 -27.40 7.45 -12.29
C ILE A 434 -26.18 6.53 -12.15
N ALA A 435 -25.78 6.21 -10.91
CA ALA A 435 -24.61 5.38 -10.64
C ALA A 435 -24.71 4.02 -11.36
N ASN A 436 -23.63 3.61 -12.01
CA ASN A 436 -23.49 2.25 -12.51
C ASN A 436 -23.07 1.35 -11.34
N THR A 437 -23.88 0.35 -10.99
CA THR A 437 -23.59 -0.57 -9.89
C THR A 437 -22.40 -1.48 -10.14
N GLU A 438 -21.94 -1.62 -11.39
CA GLU A 438 -20.73 -2.39 -11.72
C GLU A 438 -19.44 -1.57 -11.58
N ASP A 439 -19.54 -0.23 -11.57
CA ASP A 439 -18.40 0.66 -11.43
C ASP A 439 -18.17 1.01 -9.97
N LEU A 440 -17.34 0.19 -9.30
CA LEU A 440 -17.00 0.32 -7.89
C LEU A 440 -16.41 1.70 -7.52
N TYR A 441 -15.87 2.45 -8.49
CA TYR A 441 -15.21 3.73 -8.23
C TYR A 441 -16.09 4.94 -8.52
N PHE A 442 -17.28 4.75 -9.09
CA PHE A 442 -18.12 5.84 -9.59
C PHE A 442 -18.46 6.88 -8.51
N SER A 443 -18.95 6.42 -7.35
CA SER A 443 -19.39 7.31 -6.26
C SER A 443 -18.23 8.14 -5.70
N VAL A 444 -17.06 7.51 -5.58
CA VAL A 444 -15.85 8.17 -5.08
C VAL A 444 -15.38 9.22 -6.09
N ALA A 445 -15.31 8.86 -7.38
CA ALA A 445 -14.95 9.78 -8.45
C ALA A 445 -15.92 10.97 -8.55
N LYS A 446 -17.22 10.73 -8.34
CA LYS A 446 -18.26 11.78 -8.31
C LYS A 446 -18.05 12.79 -7.18
N SER A 447 -17.66 12.34 -5.99
CA SER A 447 -17.34 13.23 -4.87
C SER A 447 -16.15 14.12 -5.23
N SER A 448 -15.04 13.51 -5.64
CA SER A 448 -13.82 14.24 -6.03
C SER A 448 -14.06 15.20 -7.20
N PHE A 449 -14.90 14.84 -8.17
CA PHE A 449 -15.31 15.72 -9.27
C PHE A 449 -16.00 16.99 -8.74
N THR A 450 -16.94 16.82 -7.82
CA THR A 450 -17.73 17.92 -7.25
C THR A 450 -16.83 18.86 -6.44
N GLU A 451 -15.92 18.30 -5.64
CA GLU A 451 -14.93 19.04 -4.86
C GLU A 451 -13.99 19.87 -5.74
N LEU A 452 -13.45 19.28 -6.81
CA LEU A 452 -12.61 19.99 -7.77
C LEU A 452 -13.39 21.09 -8.49
N LYS A 453 -14.59 20.79 -8.99
CA LYS A 453 -15.43 21.76 -9.70
C LYS A 453 -15.75 22.97 -8.81
N ASN A 454 -16.12 22.74 -7.55
CA ASN A 454 -16.37 23.81 -6.60
C ASN A 454 -15.11 24.64 -6.31
N SER A 455 -13.96 23.98 -6.17
CA SER A 455 -12.68 24.66 -5.91
C SER A 455 -12.31 25.62 -7.05
N LEU A 456 -12.49 25.20 -8.31
CA LEU A 456 -12.21 26.02 -9.49
C LEU A 456 -13.19 27.19 -9.70
N LEU A 457 -14.39 27.14 -9.11
CA LEU A 457 -15.34 28.26 -9.15
C LEU A 457 -15.02 29.35 -8.11
N THR A 458 -14.23 29.01 -7.09
CA THR A 458 -13.87 29.90 -5.97
C THR A 458 -12.47 30.51 -6.08
N SER A 459 -11.67 30.06 -7.05
CA SER A 459 -10.35 30.59 -7.42
C SER A 459 -10.47 31.66 -8.49
#